data_AF-A0A6C2UMF7-F1
#
_entry.id   AF-A0A6C2UMF7-F1
#
_cell.length_a   1.000
_cell.length_b   1.000
_cell.length_c   1.000
_cell.angle_alpha   90.00
_cell.angle_beta   90.00
_cell.angle_gamma   90.00
#
_symmetry.space_group_name_H-M   'P 1'
#
loop_
_entity.id
_entity.type
_entity.pdbx_description
1 polymer ?
#
loop_
_entity_poly.entity_id
_entity_poly.type
_entity_poly.pdbx_seq_one_letter_code
_entity_poly.pdbx_strand_id
1 'polypeptide(L)'
;MHSSRGKVPTFTMRPHPVVSACLIIILIVGLLLAMSFFSQEDGTGTFKQRGILTLIVTAILSICLTILATAKLWFTHLWKKNSTHARHKQHTKHHPAVQNREFREKR
;
A
#
# COMPACT_ATOMS: atom_id res chain seq x y z
N MET A 1 -0.04 -34.27 25.97
CA MET A 1 0.90 -33.71 24.98
C MET A 1 0.19 -32.64 24.15
N HIS A 2 0.33 -31.36 24.50
CA HIS A 2 -0.21 -30.26 23.68
C HIS A 2 0.80 -29.88 22.60
N SER A 3 0.47 -30.18 21.36
CA SER A 3 1.24 -29.77 20.18
C SER A 3 1.06 -28.26 19.98
N SER A 4 2.02 -27.46 20.48
CA SER A 4 2.12 -26.04 20.18
C SER A 4 2.55 -25.87 18.71
N ARG A 5 1.56 -25.88 17.80
CA ARG A 5 1.77 -25.50 16.41
C ARG A 5 2.29 -24.05 16.39
N GLY A 6 3.57 -23.90 16.07
CA GLY A 6 4.23 -22.60 15.94
C GLY A 6 3.42 -21.70 15.01
N LYS A 7 2.96 -20.56 15.54
CA LYS A 7 2.22 -19.56 14.77
C LYS A 7 3.18 -18.96 13.75
N VAL A 8 3.11 -19.44 12.51
CA VAL A 8 3.90 -18.91 11.39
C VAL A 8 3.55 -17.42 11.26
N PRO A 9 4.53 -16.51 11.28
CA PRO A 9 4.26 -15.09 11.08
C PRO A 9 3.72 -14.92 9.66
N THR A 10 2.41 -14.77 9.53
CA THR A 10 1.77 -14.36 8.30
C THR A 10 2.23 -12.93 8.04
N PHE A 11 3.22 -12.77 7.14
CA PHE A 11 3.62 -11.47 6.63
C PHE A 11 2.45 -10.89 5.84
N THR A 12 1.54 -10.18 6.53
CA THR A 12 0.53 -9.33 5.90
C THR A 12 1.22 -8.09 5.38
N MET A 13 2.04 -8.25 4.36
CA MET A 13 2.70 -7.15 3.68
C MET A 13 1.70 -6.57 2.68
N ARG A 14 0.81 -5.71 3.19
CA ARG A 14 -0.19 -5.04 2.37
C ARG A 14 0.45 -3.84 1.68
N PRO A 15 0.25 -3.66 0.35
CA PRO A 15 0.60 -2.39 -0.28
C PRO A 15 -0.13 -1.26 0.46
N HIS A 16 0.50 -0.08 0.51
CA HIS A 16 -0.04 1.03 1.28
C HIS A 16 -1.44 1.39 0.75
N PRO A 17 -2.50 1.27 1.55
CA PRO A 17 -3.89 1.30 1.05
C PRO A 17 -4.21 2.62 0.35
N VAL A 18 -3.62 3.73 0.81
CA VAL A 18 -3.77 5.04 0.18
C VAL A 18 -3.15 5.08 -1.21
N VAL A 19 -1.96 4.49 -1.40
CA VAL A 19 -1.28 4.53 -2.71
C VAL A 19 -2.04 3.66 -3.72
N SER A 20 -2.53 2.49 -3.28
CA SER A 20 -3.37 1.63 -4.11
C SER A 20 -4.69 2.31 -4.51
N ALA A 21 -5.35 3.00 -3.56
CA ALA A 21 -6.58 3.75 -3.86
C ALA A 21 -6.32 4.91 -4.84
N CYS A 22 -5.24 5.69 -4.64
CA CYS A 22 -4.85 6.76 -5.55
C CYS A 22 -4.58 6.25 -6.96
N LEU A 23 -3.92 5.10 -7.10
CA LEU A 23 -3.64 4.48 -8.40
C LEU A 23 -4.94 4.12 -9.14
N ILE A 24 -5.91 3.53 -8.45
CA ILE A 24 -7.22 3.20 -9.03
C ILE A 24 -7.94 4.46 -9.50
N ILE A 25 -7.97 5.51 -8.67
CA ILE A 25 -8.61 6.79 -9.02
C ILE A 25 -7.96 7.41 -10.25
N ILE A 26 -6.62 7.45 -10.31
CA ILE A 26 -5.88 8.03 -11.43
C ILE A 26 -6.12 7.25 -12.72
N LEU A 27 -6.19 5.91 -12.66
CA LEU A 27 -6.55 5.09 -13.82
C LEU A 27 -7.96 5.41 -14.32
N ILE A 28 -8.95 5.46 -13.43
CA ILE A 28 -10.34 5.75 -13.79
C ILE A 28 -10.44 7.15 -14.42
N VAL A 29 -9.89 8.16 -13.76
CA VAL A 29 -9.96 9.56 -14.23
C VAL A 29 -9.20 9.72 -15.56
N GLY A 30 -7.99 9.17 -15.67
CA GLY A 30 -7.19 9.29 -16.90
C GLY A 30 -7.83 8.58 -18.10
N LEU A 31 -8.43 7.41 -17.88
CA LEU A 31 -9.18 6.70 -18.93
C LEU A 31 -10.44 7.45 -19.33
N LEU A 32 -11.21 7.98 -18.37
CA LEU A 32 -12.42 8.77 -18.66
C LEU A 32 -12.08 10.04 -19.45
N LEU A 33 -11.00 10.74 -19.09
CA LEU A 33 -10.52 11.91 -19.83
C LEU A 33 -10.08 11.53 -21.25
N ALA A 34 -9.31 10.45 -21.41
CA ALA A 34 -8.91 9.97 -22.74
C ALA A 34 -10.13 9.60 -23.61
N MET A 35 -11.10 8.90 -23.04
CA MET A 35 -12.37 8.58 -23.72
C MET A 35 -13.16 9.83 -24.08
N SER A 36 -13.19 10.84 -23.21
CA SER A 36 -13.84 12.12 -23.50
C SER A 36 -13.21 12.84 -24.70
N PHE A 37 -11.89 12.75 -24.87
CA PHE A 37 -11.21 13.31 -26.04
C PHE A 37 -11.42 12.47 -27.30
N PHE A 38 -11.50 11.14 -27.19
CA PHE A 38 -11.77 10.28 -28.35
C PHE A 38 -13.23 10.30 -28.79
N SER A 39 -14.16 10.58 -27.89
CA SER A 39 -15.58 10.71 -28.20
C SER A 39 -15.92 12.01 -28.93
N GLN A 40 -15.00 12.96 -29.00
CA GLN A 40 -15.17 14.17 -29.80
C GLN A 40 -14.73 13.87 -31.23
N GLU A 41 -15.71 13.72 -32.11
CA GLU A 41 -15.48 13.61 -33.55
C GLU A 41 -15.05 14.96 -34.10
N ASP A 42 -13.78 15.07 -34.46
CA ASP A 42 -13.27 16.26 -35.13
C ASP A 42 -12.38 15.86 -36.30
N GLY A 43 -12.78 16.26 -37.51
CA GLY A 43 -12.10 15.95 -38.77
C GLY A 43 -10.67 16.49 -38.87
N THR A 44 -10.22 17.27 -37.89
CA THR A 44 -8.88 17.85 -37.78
C THR A 44 -7.88 16.97 -37.01
N GLY A 45 -8.33 15.90 -36.33
CA GLY A 45 -7.46 14.95 -35.62
C GLY A 45 -6.76 15.49 -34.36
N THR A 46 -6.98 16.76 -33.99
CA THR A 46 -6.39 17.42 -32.82
C THR A 46 -6.82 16.77 -31.49
N PHE A 47 -8.07 16.35 -31.40
CA PHE A 47 -8.62 15.65 -30.22
C PHE A 47 -8.04 14.25 -30.05
N LYS A 48 -7.76 13.55 -31.15
CA LYS A 48 -7.04 12.26 -31.11
C LYS A 48 -5.64 12.43 -30.54
N GLN A 49 -4.90 13.48 -30.95
CA GLN A 49 -3.58 13.78 -30.40
C GLN A 49 -3.65 14.11 -28.90
N ARG A 50 -4.63 14.91 -28.47
CA ARG A 50 -4.86 15.22 -27.06
C ARG A 50 -5.20 13.97 -26.24
N GLY A 51 -6.07 13.10 -26.75
CA GLY A 51 -6.43 11.82 -26.15
C GLY A 51 -5.22 10.90 -25.95
N ILE A 52 -4.37 10.77 -26.98
CA ILE A 52 -3.11 10.01 -26.90
C ILE A 52 -2.18 10.63 -25.85
N LEU A 53 -2.03 11.96 -25.83
CA LEU A 53 -1.17 12.65 -24.88
C LEU A 53 -1.66 12.44 -23.43
N THR A 54 -2.97 12.50 -23.19
CA THR A 54 -3.55 12.15 -21.89
C THR A 54 -3.30 10.70 -21.48
N LEU A 55 -3.35 9.74 -22.42
CA LEU A 55 -3.01 8.34 -22.13
C LEU A 55 -1.54 8.19 -21.75
N ILE A 56 -0.63 8.87 -22.46
CA ILE A 56 0.81 8.83 -22.16
C ILE A 56 1.06 9.38 -20.74
N VAL A 57 0.49 10.53 -20.40
CA VAL A 57 0.64 11.14 -19.06
C VAL A 57 0.06 10.22 -17.98
N THR A 58 -1.11 9.64 -18.22
CA THR A 58 -1.75 8.70 -17.28
C THR A 58 -0.89 7.45 -17.07
N ALA A 59 -0.30 6.91 -18.14
CA ALA A 59 0.57 5.74 -18.08
C ALA A 59 1.83 6.03 -17.26
N ILE A 60 2.48 7.18 -17.47
CA ILE A 60 3.66 7.60 -16.70
C ILE A 60 3.31 7.72 -15.21
N LEU A 61 2.21 8.39 -14.88
CA LEU A 61 1.75 8.54 -13.49
C LEU A 61 1.45 7.18 -12.83
N SER A 62 0.78 6.28 -13.56
CA SER A 62 0.48 4.93 -13.10
C SER A 62 1.75 4.13 -12.81
N ILE A 63 2.76 4.20 -13.68
CA ILE A 63 4.06 3.55 -13.49
C ILE A 63 4.75 4.11 -12.24
N CYS A 64 4.82 5.43 -12.08
CA CYS A 64 5.43 6.05 -10.90
C CYS A 64 4.75 5.60 -9.60
N LEU A 65 3.41 5.54 -9.56
CA LEU A 65 2.67 5.08 -8.39
C LEU A 65 2.83 3.58 -8.13
N THR A 66 2.92 2.78 -9.19
CA THR A 66 3.19 1.34 -9.08
C THR A 66 4.58 1.09 -8.48
N ILE A 67 5.58 1.87 -8.91
CA ILE A 67 6.94 1.82 -8.34
C ILE A 67 6.89 2.26 -6.87
N LEU A 68 6.17 3.33 -6.51
CA LEU A 68 6.04 3.76 -5.10
C LEU A 68 5.33 2.70 -4.23
N ALA A 69 4.28 2.07 -4.75
CA ALA A 69 3.55 1.02 -4.05
C ALA A 69 4.42 -0.23 -3.82
N THR A 70 5.25 -0.59 -4.79
CA THR A 70 6.13 -1.76 -4.74
C THR A 70 7.51 -1.47 -4.15
N ALA A 71 7.93 -0.20 -4.05
CA ALA A 71 9.21 0.20 -3.46
C ALA A 71 9.30 -0.19 -1.99
N LYS A 72 8.18 -0.13 -1.25
CA LYS A 72 8.10 -0.66 0.13
C LYS A 72 8.29 -2.18 0.18
N LEU A 73 7.96 -2.89 -0.90
CA LEU A 73 8.15 -4.34 -1.00
C LEU A 73 9.60 -4.71 -1.30
N TRP A 74 10.26 -3.95 -2.18
CA TRP A 74 11.64 -4.21 -2.58
C TRP A 74 12.67 -3.69 -1.58
N PHE A 75 12.43 -2.53 -0.97
CA PHE A 75 13.32 -1.92 0.01
C PHE A 75 12.83 -2.06 1.44
N THR A 76 12.43 -3.29 1.83
CA THR A 76 12.02 -3.59 3.22
C THR A 76 13.08 -3.18 4.24
N HIS A 77 14.36 -3.30 3.89
CA HIS A 77 15.49 -2.92 4.74
C HIS A 77 15.50 -1.42 5.09
N LEU A 78 15.08 -0.54 4.18
CA LEU A 78 15.01 0.91 4.41
C LEU A 78 13.82 1.31 5.32
N TRP A 79 12.79 0.49 5.38
CA TRP A 79 11.55 0.78 6.12
C TRP A 79 11.41 0.01 7.44
N LYS A 80 12.43 -0.77 7.84
CA LYS A 80 12.40 -1.66 9.02
C LYS A 80 12.55 -0.94 10.38
N LYS A 81 12.68 0.39 10.42
CA LYS A 81 12.92 1.13 11.67
C LYS A 81 11.76 1.11 12.67
N ASN A 82 10.52 0.78 12.26
CA ASN A 82 9.35 0.85 13.15
C ASN A 82 8.84 -0.51 13.67
N SER A 83 9.35 -1.63 13.16
CA SER A 83 8.86 -2.97 13.53
C SER A 83 9.46 -3.50 14.83
N THR A 84 10.61 -2.96 15.26
CA THR A 84 11.32 -3.41 16.46
C THR A 84 10.60 -2.97 17.74
N HIS A 85 9.96 -1.80 17.74
CA HIS A 85 9.20 -1.29 18.91
C HIS A 85 7.91 -2.09 19.17
N ALA A 86 7.24 -2.59 18.11
CA ALA A 86 6.06 -3.43 18.26
C ALA A 86 6.40 -4.81 18.84
N ARG A 87 7.54 -5.39 18.42
CA ARG A 87 8.03 -6.68 18.93
C ARG A 87 8.39 -6.62 20.41
N HIS A 88 8.91 -5.48 20.88
CA HIS A 88 9.26 -5.30 22.29
C HIS A 88 8.02 -5.19 23.18
N LYS A 89 6.94 -4.52 22.73
CA LYS A 89 5.66 -4.45 23.45
C LYS A 89 4.95 -5.79 23.60
N GLN A 90 5.09 -6.70 22.63
CA GLN A 90 4.50 -8.04 22.73
C GLN A 90 5.26 -8.94 23.71
N HIS A 91 6.59 -8.82 23.77
CA HIS A 91 7.41 -9.62 24.68
C HIS A 91 7.26 -9.18 26.15
N THR A 92 7.02 -7.89 26.41
CA THR A 92 6.85 -7.39 27.78
C THR A 92 5.49 -7.73 28.38
N LYS A 93 4.41 -7.80 27.59
CA LYS A 93 3.06 -8.16 28.11
C LYS A 93 2.93 -9.61 28.58
N HIS A 94 3.69 -10.53 27.99
CA HIS A 94 3.68 -11.95 28.38
C HIS A 94 4.83 -12.32 29.33
N HIS A 95 5.62 -11.34 29.77
CA HIS A 95 6.68 -11.59 30.73
C HIS A 95 6.05 -11.84 32.11
N PRO A 96 6.40 -12.95 32.81
CA PRO A 96 5.77 -13.33 34.08
C PRO A 96 5.90 -12.24 35.16
N ALA A 97 6.98 -11.44 35.11
CA ALA A 97 7.17 -10.31 36.03
C ALA A 97 6.15 -9.17 35.84
N VAL A 98 5.62 -8.96 34.62
CA VAL A 98 4.66 -7.90 34.32
C VAL A 98 3.24 -8.34 34.68
N GLN A 99 2.87 -9.59 34.37
CA GLN A 99 1.58 -10.17 34.79
C GLN A 99 1.43 -10.20 36.32
N ASN A 100 2.49 -10.57 37.04
CA ASN A 100 2.47 -10.60 38.49
C ASN A 100 2.33 -9.21 39.13
N ARG A 101 2.76 -8.15 38.43
CA ARG A 101 2.58 -6.76 38.88
C ARG A 101 1.14 -6.29 38.69
N GLU A 102 0.55 -6.53 37.51
CA GLU A 102 -0.86 -6.19 37.24
C GLU A 102 -1.84 -6.92 38.18
N PHE A 103 -1.52 -8.16 38.57
CA PHE A 103 -2.34 -8.92 39.52
C PHE A 103 -2.29 -8.36 40.95
N ARG A 104 -1.16 -7.73 41.33
CA ARG A 104 -0.99 -7.09 42.65
C ARG A 104 -1.63 -5.71 42.72
N GLU A 105 -1.64 -4.95 41.63
CA GLU A 105 -2.26 -3.62 41.58
C GLU A 105 -3.81 -3.65 41.53
N LYS A 106 -4.42 -4.80 41.21
CA LYS A 106 -5.88 -4.99 41.19
C LYS A 106 -6.50 -5.50 42.49
N ARG A 107 -5.69 -5.70 43.54
CA ARG A 107 -6.13 -6.23 44.84
C ARG A 107 -6.08 -5.14 45.89
#